data_AF-A0A561SQA5-F1
#
_entry.id   AF-A0A561SQA5-F1
#
_cell.length_a   1.000
_cell.length_b   1.000
_cell.length_c   1.000
_cell.angle_alpha   90.00
_cell.angle_beta   90.00
_cell.angle_gamma   90.00
#
_symmetry.space_group_name_H-M   'P 1'
#
loop_
_entity.id
_entity.type
_entity.pdbx_description
1 polymer ?
#
loop_
_entity_poly.entity_id
_entity_poly.type
_entity_poly.pdbx_seq_one_letter_code
_entity_poly.pdbx_strand_id
1 'polypeptide(L)'
;MVNTFVSKSVRTSVRWAALTVVAAALPLMSACSGSSSAGSASAVAPATAQPTPSAGGQSSPAGLRTAAEITGACPFVETSEVDEAFSISGATGTEAAPQKLANGGQAFVCSYAVGGEDAAALVASVYEGNKVTPDQMIKAILDKKAGAERVGGIGEGAVYYTEDEVATFSAVKVVGGTPVMVAVSGPATADKDRVGVLVKQAVDKL
;
A
#
# COMPACT_ATOMS: atom_id res chain seq x y z
N MET A 1 30.11 -29.37 -13.81
CA MET A 1 28.94 -30.00 -13.16
C MET A 1 27.73 -29.79 -14.06
N VAL A 2 26.87 -30.80 -14.12
CA VAL A 2 25.96 -31.11 -15.22
C VAL A 2 24.72 -30.20 -15.24
N ASN A 3 24.34 -29.85 -16.46
CA ASN A 3 23.16 -29.11 -16.89
C ASN A 3 21.88 -29.93 -16.65
N THR A 4 20.80 -29.38 -16.09
CA THR A 4 19.43 -29.88 -16.38
C THR A 4 18.38 -28.77 -16.22
N PHE A 5 18.02 -28.21 -17.37
CA PHE A 5 16.78 -27.51 -17.66
C PHE A 5 15.59 -28.49 -17.55
N VAL A 6 14.51 -28.09 -16.87
CA VAL A 6 13.17 -28.62 -17.17
C VAL A 6 12.25 -27.43 -17.40
N SER A 7 12.06 -27.16 -18.68
CA SER A 7 10.98 -26.35 -19.23
C SER A 7 9.89 -27.29 -19.72
N LYS A 8 8.66 -27.09 -19.25
CA LYS A 8 7.35 -27.58 -19.77
C LYS A 8 6.30 -27.07 -18.78
N SER A 9 5.16 -26.50 -19.13
CA SER A 9 4.53 -26.35 -20.42
C SER A 9 3.41 -25.33 -20.25
N VAL A 10 3.26 -24.47 -21.25
CA VAL A 10 2.10 -23.64 -21.55
C VAL A 10 0.78 -24.43 -21.47
N ARG A 11 -0.20 -23.87 -20.75
CA ARG A 11 -1.65 -23.92 -21.04
C ARG A 11 -2.25 -22.61 -20.48
N THR A 12 -2.26 -21.52 -21.26
CA THR A 12 -3.46 -21.07 -21.99
C THR A 12 -4.74 -21.76 -21.53
N SER A 13 -5.58 -21.03 -20.78
CA SER A 13 -7.04 -21.15 -20.81
C SER A 13 -7.67 -19.88 -20.25
N VAL A 14 -7.85 -18.90 -21.13
CA VAL A 14 -8.96 -17.96 -21.05
C VAL A 14 -10.25 -18.78 -21.12
N ARG A 15 -11.07 -18.75 -20.08
CA ARG A 15 -12.49 -19.13 -20.15
C ARG A 15 -13.32 -18.25 -19.22
N TRP A 16 -13.86 -17.18 -19.81
CA TRP A 16 -15.18 -16.69 -19.46
C TRP A 16 -16.22 -17.79 -19.75
N ALA A 17 -17.05 -18.16 -18.77
CA ALA A 17 -18.48 -18.46 -18.95
C ALA A 17 -19.12 -19.01 -17.65
N ALA A 18 -20.16 -18.30 -17.25
CA ALA A 18 -21.31 -18.67 -16.42
C ALA A 18 -21.50 -20.15 -16.04
N LEU A 19 -21.86 -20.39 -14.78
CA LEU A 19 -22.89 -21.38 -14.47
C LEU A 19 -23.68 -20.99 -13.21
N THR A 20 -24.93 -20.62 -13.45
CA THR A 20 -26.03 -20.49 -12.50
C THR A 20 -26.43 -21.86 -11.98
N VAL A 21 -26.63 -22.02 -10.66
CA VAL A 21 -27.46 -23.09 -10.10
C VAL A 21 -28.37 -22.49 -9.03
N VAL A 22 -29.67 -22.53 -9.30
CA VAL A 22 -30.80 -22.23 -8.40
C VAL A 22 -31.38 -23.55 -7.90
N ALA A 23 -31.67 -23.67 -6.59
CA ALA A 23 -32.76 -24.43 -5.94
C ALA A 23 -32.40 -24.71 -4.47
N ALA A 24 -33.28 -24.81 -3.46
CA ALA A 24 -34.64 -24.36 -3.16
C ALA A 24 -34.96 -24.83 -1.71
N ALA A 25 -35.97 -24.22 -1.08
CA ALA A 25 -36.86 -24.72 -0.01
C ALA A 25 -36.63 -24.37 1.50
N LEU A 26 -37.64 -23.66 2.04
CA LEU A 26 -38.10 -23.39 3.44
C LEU A 26 -38.69 -24.69 4.09
N PRO A 27 -39.09 -24.83 5.41
CA PRO A 27 -39.83 -23.83 6.25
C PRO A 27 -39.82 -23.90 7.84
N LEU A 28 -40.36 -22.82 8.47
CA LEU A 28 -41.34 -22.69 9.60
C LEU A 28 -41.14 -23.11 11.10
N MET A 29 -41.64 -22.19 11.98
CA MET A 29 -42.26 -22.29 13.36
C MET A 29 -41.32 -22.12 14.58
N SER A 30 -41.43 -21.11 15.47
CA SER A 30 -42.48 -20.63 16.43
C SER A 30 -42.35 -21.24 17.84
N ALA A 31 -42.03 -20.44 18.89
CA ALA A 31 -42.55 -20.59 20.27
C ALA A 31 -42.13 -19.46 21.22
N CYS A 32 -43.12 -18.91 21.95
CA CYS A 32 -43.08 -17.92 23.02
C CYS A 32 -42.85 -18.53 24.42
N SER A 33 -42.35 -17.73 25.39
CA SER A 33 -43.10 -17.28 26.59
C SER A 33 -42.25 -17.06 27.86
N GLY A 34 -42.61 -16.00 28.61
CA GLY A 34 -42.39 -15.79 30.06
C GLY A 34 -41.67 -14.47 30.42
N SER A 35 -42.38 -13.34 30.63
CA SER A 35 -42.96 -12.78 31.89
C SER A 35 -41.93 -12.47 33.00
N SER A 36 -41.95 -11.39 33.79
CA SER A 36 -42.66 -10.10 33.90
C SER A 36 -42.01 -9.39 35.10
N SER A 37 -41.61 -8.12 35.07
CA SER A 37 -41.74 -7.19 36.23
C SER A 37 -41.55 -5.73 35.80
N ALA A 38 -42.51 -4.89 36.16
CA ALA A 38 -42.55 -3.45 35.94
C ALA A 38 -41.76 -2.69 37.01
N GLY A 39 -41.17 -1.56 36.63
CA GLY A 39 -40.58 -0.57 37.53
C GLY A 39 -40.42 0.77 36.78
N SER A 40 -41.01 1.81 37.34
CA SER A 40 -41.42 3.06 36.68
C SER A 40 -40.32 4.06 36.30
N ALA A 41 -40.55 4.71 35.16
CA ALA A 41 -40.28 6.10 34.75
C ALA A 41 -39.17 6.93 35.42
N SER A 42 -38.23 7.41 34.59
CA SER A 42 -37.99 8.86 34.40
C SER A 42 -37.29 9.13 33.06
N ALA A 43 -37.71 10.25 32.46
CA ALA A 43 -37.32 10.75 31.14
C ALA A 43 -35.85 11.20 31.06
N VAL A 44 -35.28 11.23 29.84
CA VAL A 44 -34.61 12.39 29.18
C VAL A 44 -34.02 11.97 27.81
N ALA A 45 -34.44 12.69 26.76
CA ALA A 45 -33.83 13.00 25.44
C ALA A 45 -33.39 11.90 24.43
N PRO A 46 -33.73 12.05 23.12
CA PRO A 46 -33.14 11.26 22.04
C PRO A 46 -31.83 11.89 21.55
N ALA A 47 -30.71 11.16 21.65
CA ALA A 47 -29.47 11.50 20.96
C ALA A 47 -29.40 10.73 19.64
N THR A 48 -29.72 11.42 18.56
CA THR A 48 -29.47 10.99 17.18
C THR A 48 -27.96 10.92 16.96
N ALA A 49 -27.36 9.74 17.06
CA ALA A 49 -25.97 9.53 16.66
C ALA A 49 -25.90 9.26 15.16
N GLN A 50 -25.68 10.31 14.37
CA GLN A 50 -25.14 10.18 13.01
C GLN A 50 -23.70 9.64 13.10
N PRO A 51 -23.26 8.77 12.17
CA PRO A 51 -21.85 8.46 12.03
C PRO A 51 -21.11 9.73 11.58
N THR A 52 -20.22 10.21 12.43
CA THR A 52 -19.28 11.28 12.09
C THR A 52 -18.39 10.79 10.97
N PRO A 53 -18.33 11.44 9.79
CA PRO A 53 -17.26 11.19 8.84
C PRO A 53 -15.96 11.61 9.51
N SER A 54 -14.97 10.71 9.52
CA SER A 54 -13.59 11.03 9.90
C SER A 54 -12.99 11.99 8.86
N ALA A 55 -13.35 13.27 8.98
CA ALA A 55 -12.65 14.39 8.39
C ALA A 55 -11.80 15.03 9.50
N GLY A 56 -10.49 14.98 9.31
CA GLY A 56 -9.47 15.46 10.23
C GLY A 56 -8.26 14.54 10.09
N GLY A 57 -7.23 14.87 9.32
CA GLY A 57 -6.62 16.18 9.19
C GLY A 57 -5.29 16.10 9.92
N GLN A 58 -4.19 16.07 9.18
CA GLN A 58 -2.89 16.46 9.69
C GLN A 58 -2.05 16.93 8.52
N SER A 59 -2.10 18.24 8.27
CA SER A 59 -0.98 18.94 7.64
C SER A 59 0.24 18.69 8.51
N SER A 60 1.06 17.71 8.14
CA SER A 60 2.34 17.48 8.79
C SER A 60 3.22 18.71 8.58
N PRO A 61 3.89 19.23 9.63
CA PRO A 61 4.90 20.26 9.42
C PRO A 61 6.01 19.68 8.53
N ALA A 62 6.44 20.47 7.54
CA ALA A 62 7.57 20.15 6.68
C ALA A 62 8.84 20.08 7.54
N GLY A 63 9.24 18.87 7.92
CA GLY A 63 10.43 18.61 8.72
C GLY A 63 10.80 17.13 8.62
N LEU A 64 12.05 16.89 8.20
CA LEU A 64 12.67 15.58 8.00
C LEU A 64 12.37 14.65 9.19
N ARG A 65 11.67 13.54 8.94
CA ARG A 65 11.40 12.52 9.97
C ARG A 65 12.63 11.64 10.12
N THR A 66 13.21 11.60 11.30
CA THR A 66 14.22 10.57 11.61
C THR A 66 13.64 9.18 11.33
N ALA A 67 14.49 8.22 10.98
CA ALA A 67 14.04 6.87 10.64
C ALA A 67 13.18 6.20 11.75
N ALA A 68 13.39 6.58 13.01
CA ALA A 68 12.61 6.11 14.16
C ALA A 68 11.21 6.73 14.27
N GLU A 69 10.96 7.88 13.64
CA GLU A 69 9.67 8.57 13.62
C GLU A 69 8.75 8.09 12.49
N ILE A 70 9.24 7.19 11.65
CA ILE A 70 8.44 6.55 10.61
C ILE A 70 7.56 5.50 11.28
N THR A 71 6.27 5.79 11.38
CA THR A 71 5.25 4.92 12.00
C THR A 71 4.21 4.41 11.02
N GLY A 72 4.25 4.87 9.77
CA GLY A 72 3.34 4.50 8.70
C GLY A 72 3.80 5.07 7.36
N ALA A 73 3.27 4.54 6.27
CA ALA A 73 3.56 4.98 4.91
C ALA A 73 2.56 6.02 4.40
N CYS A 74 1.26 5.91 4.71
CA CYS A 74 0.24 6.82 4.19
C CYS A 74 0.54 8.32 4.42
N PRO A 75 1.16 8.76 5.54
CA PRO A 75 1.48 10.17 5.74
C PRO A 75 2.50 10.77 4.75
N PHE A 76 3.19 9.95 3.95
CA PHE A 76 4.17 10.46 2.97
C PHE A 76 3.53 10.93 1.67
N VAL A 77 2.33 10.43 1.34
CA VAL A 77 1.67 10.73 0.07
C VAL A 77 0.16 10.81 0.28
N GLU A 78 -0.41 11.97 -0.06
CA GLU A 78 -1.85 12.19 0.00
C GLU A 78 -2.56 11.43 -1.13
N THR A 79 -3.80 10.99 -0.90
CA THR A 79 -4.56 10.23 -1.91
C THR A 79 -4.78 11.02 -3.20
N SER A 80 -4.91 12.35 -3.13
CA SER A 80 -5.03 13.22 -4.31
C SER A 80 -3.76 13.22 -5.18
N GLU A 81 -2.59 13.08 -4.56
CA GLU A 81 -1.31 13.00 -5.29
C GLU A 81 -1.20 11.65 -6.01
N VAL A 82 -1.74 10.57 -5.40
CA VAL A 82 -1.86 9.25 -6.03
C VAL A 82 -2.84 9.29 -7.20
N ASP A 83 -4.02 9.89 -7.02
CA ASP A 83 -5.03 10.06 -8.07
C ASP A 83 -4.41 10.72 -9.31
N GLU A 84 -3.64 11.81 -9.12
CA GLU A 84 -2.96 12.51 -10.21
C GLU A 84 -1.85 11.68 -10.87
N ALA A 85 -1.00 11.04 -10.05
CA ALA A 85 0.15 10.29 -10.55
C ALA A 85 -0.26 9.07 -11.38
N PHE A 86 -1.32 8.38 -10.95
CA PHE A 86 -1.83 7.18 -11.62
C PHE A 86 -2.99 7.44 -12.56
N SER A 87 -3.43 8.70 -12.71
CA SER A 87 -4.61 9.07 -13.50
C SER A 87 -5.86 8.27 -13.09
N ILE A 88 -6.03 8.05 -11.79
CA ILE A 88 -7.19 7.41 -11.17
C ILE A 88 -7.99 8.47 -10.40
N SER A 89 -9.18 8.10 -9.90
CA SER A 89 -10.02 9.01 -9.14
C SER A 89 -10.68 8.31 -7.97
N GLY A 90 -10.63 8.95 -6.81
CA GLY A 90 -11.30 8.47 -5.61
C GLY A 90 -10.53 7.36 -4.90
N ALA A 91 -9.20 7.38 -4.98
CA ALA A 91 -8.38 6.47 -4.20
C ALA A 91 -8.57 6.71 -2.70
N THR A 92 -8.67 5.62 -1.95
CA THR A 92 -8.64 5.62 -0.48
C THR A 92 -7.38 4.90 -0.02
N GLY A 93 -6.55 5.59 0.77
CA GLY A 93 -5.35 5.02 1.38
C GLY A 93 -5.67 4.29 2.67
N THR A 94 -5.14 3.09 2.85
CA THR A 94 -5.25 2.28 4.08
C THR A 94 -3.87 1.80 4.50
N GLU A 95 -3.50 2.09 5.75
CA GLU A 95 -2.25 1.62 6.33
C GLU A 95 -2.38 0.14 6.72
N ALA A 96 -1.40 -0.68 6.32
CA ALA A 96 -1.27 -2.06 6.76
C ALA A 96 -0.49 -2.15 8.09
N ALA A 97 -0.59 -3.31 8.75
CA ALA A 97 0.27 -3.58 9.91
C ALA A 97 1.76 -3.56 9.50
N PRO A 98 2.66 -2.96 10.31
CA PRO A 98 4.08 -2.96 10.03
C PRO A 98 4.64 -4.37 9.89
N GLN A 99 5.52 -4.55 8.90
CA GLN A 99 6.15 -5.84 8.59
C GLN A 99 7.61 -5.84 9.01
N LYS A 100 8.05 -6.91 9.68
CA LYS A 100 9.48 -7.10 9.96
C LYS A 100 10.19 -7.65 8.73
N LEU A 101 11.28 -6.99 8.34
CA LEU A 101 12.14 -7.42 7.25
C LEU A 101 13.18 -8.43 7.75
N ALA A 102 13.61 -9.33 6.86
CA ALA A 102 14.57 -10.40 7.20
C ALA A 102 15.94 -9.89 7.68
N ASN A 103 16.29 -8.64 7.37
CA ASN A 103 17.51 -7.98 7.80
C ASN A 103 17.39 -7.25 9.15
N GLY A 104 16.25 -7.38 9.84
CA GLY A 104 15.96 -6.70 11.12
C GLY A 104 15.28 -5.34 10.97
N GLY A 105 15.09 -4.85 9.73
CA GLY A 105 14.37 -3.62 9.46
C GLY A 105 12.84 -3.73 9.60
N GLN A 106 12.15 -2.64 9.32
CA GLN A 106 10.69 -2.57 9.31
C GLN A 106 10.20 -1.99 7.98
N ALA A 107 9.05 -2.48 7.49
CA ALA A 107 8.36 -1.94 6.35
C ALA A 107 6.94 -1.50 6.73
N PHE A 108 6.58 -0.31 6.29
CA PHE A 108 5.26 0.30 6.42
C PHE A 108 4.64 0.35 5.03
N VAL A 109 3.35 0.07 4.92
CA VAL A 109 2.66 -0.07 3.64
C VAL A 109 1.35 0.68 3.69
N CYS A 110 1.14 1.55 2.71
CA CYS A 110 -0.13 2.17 2.42
C CYS A 110 -0.66 1.60 1.11
N SER A 111 -1.78 0.90 1.16
CA SER A 111 -2.50 0.46 -0.03
C SER A 111 -3.52 1.50 -0.43
N TYR A 112 -3.57 1.84 -1.71
CA TYR A 112 -4.54 2.76 -2.30
C TYR A 112 -5.51 1.95 -3.16
N ALA A 113 -6.79 1.99 -2.79
CA ALA A 113 -7.85 1.27 -3.49
C ALA A 113 -8.88 2.21 -4.11
N VAL A 114 -9.44 1.83 -5.26
CA VAL A 114 -10.56 2.51 -5.93
C VAL A 114 -11.71 1.52 -6.03
N GLY A 115 -12.87 1.87 -5.47
CA GLY A 115 -14.03 0.97 -5.47
C GLY A 115 -13.81 -0.37 -4.75
N GLY A 116 -12.81 -0.46 -3.87
CA GLY A 116 -12.43 -1.68 -3.17
C GLY A 116 -11.38 -2.55 -3.88
N GLU A 117 -10.89 -2.14 -5.05
CA GLU A 117 -9.82 -2.81 -5.78
C GLU A 117 -8.48 -2.09 -5.61
N ASP A 118 -7.39 -2.83 -5.46
CA ASP A 118 -6.05 -2.27 -5.32
C ASP A 118 -5.63 -1.53 -6.60
N ALA A 119 -5.28 -0.26 -6.45
CA ALA A 119 -4.88 0.60 -7.56
C ALA A 119 -3.41 1.03 -7.47
N ALA A 120 -2.88 1.24 -6.26
CA ALA A 120 -1.49 1.56 -6.04
C ALA A 120 -1.05 1.17 -4.62
N ALA A 121 0.25 1.17 -4.38
CA ALA A 121 0.81 0.98 -3.04
C ALA A 121 2.05 1.86 -2.85
N LEU A 122 2.20 2.38 -1.64
CA LEU A 122 3.41 3.03 -1.16
C LEU A 122 4.00 2.18 -0.04
N VAL A 123 5.31 1.93 -0.11
CA VAL A 123 6.07 1.20 0.91
C VAL A 123 7.20 2.09 1.39
N ALA A 124 7.32 2.25 2.71
CA ALA A 124 8.49 2.84 3.34
C ALA A 124 9.21 1.75 4.16
N SER A 125 10.44 1.42 3.78
CA SER A 125 11.26 0.38 4.41
C SER A 125 12.45 1.01 5.12
N VAL A 126 12.55 0.80 6.43
CA VAL A 126 13.63 1.26 7.29
C VAL A 126 14.64 0.15 7.50
N TYR A 127 15.89 0.38 7.09
CA TYR A 127 16.97 -0.61 7.12
C TYR A 127 17.89 -0.36 8.32
N GLU A 128 17.48 -0.86 9.48
CA GLU A 128 18.24 -0.70 10.72
C GLU A 128 19.64 -1.36 10.66
N GLY A 129 20.58 -0.79 11.40
CA GLY A 129 21.94 -1.32 11.56
C GLY A 129 22.90 -1.04 10.41
N ASN A 130 22.48 -0.26 9.39
CA ASN A 130 23.35 0.33 8.35
C ASN A 130 24.24 -0.68 7.62
N LYS A 131 23.76 -1.92 7.48
CA LYS A 131 24.54 -3.03 6.92
C LYS A 131 24.59 -3.03 5.40
N VAL A 132 23.78 -2.20 4.75
CA VAL A 132 23.65 -2.10 3.30
C VAL A 132 23.65 -0.63 2.91
N THR A 133 24.50 -0.24 1.96
CA THR A 133 24.54 1.14 1.47
C THR A 133 23.44 1.39 0.43
N PRO A 134 23.00 2.65 0.22
CA PRO A 134 22.04 2.98 -0.83
C PRO A 134 22.46 2.45 -2.22
N ASP A 135 23.73 2.58 -2.58
CA ASP A 135 24.25 2.04 -3.85
C ASP A 135 24.11 0.52 -3.94
N GLN A 136 24.36 -0.22 -2.84
CA GLN A 136 24.17 -1.67 -2.81
C GLN A 136 22.68 -2.04 -2.95
N MET A 137 21.77 -1.27 -2.36
CA MET A 137 20.32 -1.48 -2.50
C MET A 137 19.89 -1.27 -3.96
N ILE A 138 20.25 -0.15 -4.56
CA ILE A 138 19.91 0.15 -5.96
C ILE A 138 20.53 -0.88 -6.91
N LYS A 139 21.80 -1.23 -6.71
CA LYS A 139 22.46 -2.28 -7.48
C LYS A 139 21.76 -3.62 -7.36
N ALA A 140 21.34 -4.01 -6.15
CA ALA A 140 20.64 -5.28 -5.95
C ALA A 140 19.28 -5.32 -6.67
N ILE A 141 18.59 -4.18 -6.81
CA ILE A 141 17.36 -4.11 -7.60
C ILE A 141 17.68 -4.22 -9.09
N LEU A 142 18.64 -3.43 -9.59
CA LEU A 142 19.07 -3.48 -11.00
C LEU A 142 19.53 -4.88 -11.43
N ASP A 143 20.24 -5.60 -10.56
CA ASP A 143 20.74 -6.95 -10.84
C ASP A 143 19.61 -8.01 -10.84
N LYS A 144 18.48 -7.75 -10.13
CA LYS A 144 17.37 -8.70 -9.97
C LYS A 144 16.16 -8.43 -10.86
N LYS A 145 15.95 -7.18 -11.26
CA LYS A 145 14.77 -6.75 -12.01
C LYS A 145 15.17 -6.46 -13.46
N ALA A 146 14.73 -7.33 -14.36
CA ALA A 146 15.00 -7.15 -15.79
C ALA A 146 14.38 -5.84 -16.28
N GLY A 147 15.14 -5.07 -17.08
CA GLY A 147 14.68 -3.78 -17.59
C GLY A 147 14.67 -2.65 -16.55
N ALA A 148 15.14 -2.89 -15.33
CA ALA A 148 15.29 -1.83 -14.34
C ALA A 148 16.32 -0.80 -14.77
N GLU A 149 16.01 0.46 -14.53
CA GLU A 149 16.84 1.60 -14.91
C GLU A 149 17.06 2.53 -13.73
N ARG A 150 18.27 3.10 -13.65
CA ARG A 150 18.60 4.08 -12.62
C ARG A 150 17.96 5.43 -12.96
N VAL A 151 17.34 6.07 -11.97
CA VAL A 151 16.79 7.41 -12.10
C VAL A 151 17.60 8.37 -11.22
N GLY A 152 18.04 9.49 -11.80
CA GLY A 152 18.84 10.50 -11.11
C GLY A 152 17.99 11.53 -10.37
N GLY A 153 18.61 12.26 -9.43
CA GLY A 153 18.01 13.44 -8.80
C GLY A 153 17.02 13.17 -7.65
N ILE A 154 16.91 11.92 -7.19
CA ILE A 154 16.01 11.53 -6.09
C ILE A 154 16.80 10.74 -5.04
N GLY A 155 16.85 11.27 -3.82
CA GLY A 155 17.58 10.65 -2.70
C GLY A 155 19.07 10.42 -3.01
N GLU A 156 19.66 9.38 -2.42
CA GLU A 156 21.00 8.91 -2.80
C GLU A 156 20.97 7.94 -3.99
N GLY A 157 19.77 7.55 -4.43
CA GLY A 157 19.58 6.80 -5.66
C GLY A 157 18.15 6.33 -5.83
N ALA A 158 17.74 6.21 -7.09
CA ALA A 158 16.44 5.68 -7.45
C ALA A 158 16.52 4.71 -8.62
N VAL A 159 15.51 3.86 -8.72
CA VAL A 159 15.35 2.85 -9.76
C VAL A 159 13.87 2.77 -10.16
N TYR A 160 13.63 2.67 -11.45
CA TYR A 160 12.32 2.41 -12.02
C TYR A 160 12.39 1.07 -12.75
N TYR A 161 11.33 0.28 -12.66
CA TYR A 161 11.16 -0.92 -13.47
C TYR A 161 9.68 -1.25 -13.64
N THR A 162 9.38 -2.04 -14.66
CA THR A 162 8.07 -2.65 -14.86
C THR A 162 8.21 -4.16 -14.82
N GLU A 163 7.26 -4.83 -14.19
CA GLU A 163 7.14 -6.28 -14.15
C GLU A 163 5.67 -6.63 -14.32
N ASP A 164 5.37 -7.45 -15.34
CA ASP A 164 4.01 -7.71 -15.80
C ASP A 164 3.26 -6.40 -16.10
N GLU A 165 2.15 -6.15 -15.40
CA GLU A 165 1.31 -4.95 -15.55
C GLU A 165 1.55 -3.91 -14.45
N VAL A 166 2.63 -4.04 -13.68
CA VAL A 166 2.95 -3.17 -12.54
C VAL A 166 4.25 -2.40 -12.79
N ALA A 167 4.20 -1.08 -12.67
CA ALA A 167 5.36 -0.22 -12.54
C ALA A 167 5.72 -0.06 -11.07
N THR A 168 7.02 -0.13 -10.75
CA THR A 168 7.56 0.20 -9.43
C THR A 168 8.65 1.25 -9.58
N PHE A 169 8.54 2.31 -8.79
CA PHE A 169 9.55 3.35 -8.65
C PHE A 169 10.05 3.34 -7.20
N SER A 170 11.31 3.03 -7.00
CA SER A 170 11.95 2.97 -5.68
C SER A 170 13.06 4.00 -5.56
N ALA A 171 13.17 4.64 -4.40
CA ALA A 171 14.24 5.56 -4.07
C ALA A 171 14.73 5.33 -2.65
N VAL A 172 16.00 5.60 -2.40
CA VAL A 172 16.61 5.47 -1.08
C VAL A 172 17.04 6.84 -0.58
N LYS A 173 16.77 7.12 0.70
CA LYS A 173 17.29 8.26 1.46
C LYS A 173 17.97 7.80 2.74
N VAL A 174 19.07 8.41 3.15
CA VAL A 174 19.69 8.17 4.44
C VAL A 174 19.23 9.25 5.42
N VAL A 175 18.53 8.84 6.48
CA VAL A 175 18.07 9.76 7.54
C VAL A 175 18.63 9.35 8.88
N GLY A 176 19.35 10.26 9.55
CA GLY A 176 20.00 9.96 10.83
C GLY A 176 21.03 8.82 10.74
N GLY A 177 21.60 8.60 9.55
CA GLY A 177 22.51 7.48 9.26
C GLY A 177 21.80 6.18 8.87
N THR A 178 20.47 6.10 8.96
CA THR A 178 19.68 4.90 8.61
C THR A 178 19.13 5.01 7.18
N PRO A 179 19.43 4.06 6.29
CA PRO A 179 18.80 4.02 4.98
C PRO A 179 17.30 3.71 5.08
N VAL A 180 16.51 4.51 4.38
CA VAL A 180 15.07 4.35 4.21
C VAL A 180 14.79 4.26 2.72
N MET A 181 14.15 3.17 2.28
CA MET A 181 13.71 3.01 0.90
C MET A 181 12.22 3.30 0.81
N VAL A 182 11.85 4.22 -0.08
CA VAL A 182 10.46 4.48 -0.44
C VAL A 182 10.22 3.86 -1.81
N ALA A 183 9.19 3.03 -1.93
CA ALA A 183 8.76 2.46 -3.20
C ALA A 183 7.28 2.77 -3.43
N VAL A 184 6.96 3.26 -4.62
CA VAL A 184 5.60 3.39 -5.10
C VAL A 184 5.40 2.36 -6.21
N SER A 185 4.26 1.65 -6.19
CA SER A 185 3.86 0.73 -7.25
C SER A 185 2.42 0.96 -7.69
N GLY A 186 2.13 0.68 -8.95
CA GLY A 186 0.79 0.74 -9.54
C GLY A 186 0.82 0.33 -11.02
N PRO A 187 -0.21 0.64 -11.82
CA PRO A 187 -0.29 0.22 -13.22
C PRO A 187 0.95 0.62 -14.04
N ALA A 188 1.43 -0.30 -14.88
CA ALA A 188 2.55 -0.04 -15.80
C ALA A 188 2.23 1.04 -16.85
N THR A 189 0.95 1.37 -17.05
CA THR A 189 0.49 2.47 -17.91
C THR A 189 0.64 3.85 -17.27
N ALA A 190 1.02 3.92 -15.98
CA ALA A 190 1.26 5.19 -15.31
C ALA A 190 2.44 5.94 -15.91
N ASP A 191 2.36 7.26 -15.92
CA ASP A 191 3.44 8.11 -16.40
C ASP A 191 4.62 8.07 -15.42
N LYS A 192 5.78 7.61 -15.92
CA LYS A 192 7.00 7.45 -15.11
C LYS A 192 7.43 8.75 -14.43
N ASP A 193 7.32 9.89 -15.11
CA ASP A 193 7.77 11.18 -14.58
C ASP A 193 6.84 11.64 -13.44
N ARG A 194 5.53 11.47 -13.59
CA ARG A 194 4.56 11.76 -12.51
C ARG A 194 4.77 10.88 -11.28
N VAL A 195 4.95 9.57 -11.48
CA VAL A 195 5.25 8.65 -10.38
C VAL A 195 6.60 8.99 -9.74
N GLY A 196 7.59 9.43 -10.53
CA GLY A 196 8.88 9.91 -10.03
C GLY A 196 8.75 11.16 -9.15
N VAL A 197 7.88 12.12 -9.51
CA VAL A 197 7.56 13.29 -8.68
C VAL A 197 6.97 12.85 -7.34
N LEU A 198 6.04 11.89 -7.37
CA LEU A 198 5.40 11.36 -6.16
C LEU A 198 6.42 10.73 -5.19
N VAL A 199 7.30 9.88 -5.72
CA VAL A 199 8.39 9.26 -4.94
C VAL A 199 9.33 10.33 -4.39
N LYS A 200 9.69 11.32 -5.20
CA LYS A 200 10.53 12.43 -4.76
C LYS A 200 9.90 13.20 -3.59
N GLN A 201 8.61 13.52 -3.67
CA GLN A 201 7.89 14.19 -2.58
C GLN A 201 7.91 13.36 -1.29
N ALA A 202 7.66 12.05 -1.39
CA ALA A 202 7.71 11.15 -0.25
C ALA A 202 9.13 11.10 0.39
N VAL A 203 10.15 11.03 -0.46
CA VAL A 203 11.57 11.05 -0.05
C VAL A 203 11.99 12.40 0.54
N ASP A 204 11.45 13.51 0.06
CA ASP A 204 11.78 14.84 0.59
C ASP A 204 11.17 15.08 1.98
N LYS A 205 10.11 14.34 2.35
CA LYS A 205 9.48 14.33 3.69
C LYS A 205 10.23 13.49 4.74
N LEU A 206 11.17 12.64 4.31
CA LEU A 206 12.07 11.85 5.17
C LEU A 206 13.25 12.68 5.64
#